data_AF-A0A259HST1-F1
#
_entry.id   AF-A0A259HST1-F1
#
_cell.length_a   1.000
_cell.length_b   1.000
_cell.length_c   1.000
_cell.angle_alpha   90.00
_cell.angle_beta   90.00
_cell.angle_gamma   90.00
#
_symmetry.space_group_name_H-M   'P 1'
#
loop_
_entity.id
_entity.type
_entity.pdbx_description
1 polymer ?
#
loop_
_entity_poly.entity_id
_entity_poly.type
_entity_poly.pdbx_seq_one_letter_code
_entity_poly.pdbx_strand_id
1 'polypeptide(L)'
;MLSKYSSQHTIPEPEKFKTQMLIWANRFNIYALLDNHQYHSRYQNIDCVLAVGAMDACLPSTQHLQQLSQWLKGKTQRVFGHLSYDLKESITGIVSTHENHVGFPELYFFEPETVIDLKGNTLQISSQTTNTQELFQVISHIDPAIAPAIKAEKQVQMQARISKEQYIAKIHSIQEHIRKGDCYELNFCQEFFAEEASIDPIAVYLALNQVSPNPFACFYKYHGSYLLCASPERYLQQKNNRLVSQPIKGTLKRDLENPEQDQILEDQLRNSVKDRSENVMVVDLVRNDLSRVCKPGSVKVEELFGIYRFPQVHQMVSTVVGEPAAGMDLCAILNASFPMGSMTGAPKYKVMQLIEQYEQSRRGLYSGAVGYIEPNADFDFNVVIRSILYNQETKYLSYQVGGGITFYSDAEKEYQECLAKAGAIMQVLG
;
A
#
# COMPACT_ATOMS: atom_id res chain seq x y z
N MET A 1 -24.39 7.84 14.13
CA MET A 1 -24.32 7.85 15.60
C MET A 1 -22.90 8.19 16.00
N LEU A 2 -22.73 9.19 16.89
CA LEU A 2 -21.45 9.43 17.55
C LEU A 2 -21.03 8.18 18.35
N SER A 3 -19.74 7.96 18.56
CA SER A 3 -19.24 6.84 19.36
C SER A 3 -19.90 6.79 20.73
N LYS A 4 -20.41 5.61 21.15
CA LYS A 4 -21.05 5.44 22.45
C LYS A 4 -20.11 5.80 23.62
N TYR A 5 -18.83 5.47 23.48
CA TYR A 5 -17.78 5.80 24.44
C TYR A 5 -16.63 6.51 23.73
N SER A 6 -16.10 7.56 24.35
CA SER A 6 -14.91 8.26 23.87
C SER A 6 -14.08 8.78 25.04
N SER A 7 -12.76 8.72 24.91
CA SER A 7 -11.83 9.30 25.87
C SER A 7 -10.56 9.77 25.18
N GLN A 8 -9.90 10.75 25.78
CA GLN A 8 -8.63 11.29 25.33
C GLN A 8 -7.58 11.13 26.42
N HIS A 9 -6.37 10.72 26.05
CA HIS A 9 -5.25 10.48 26.96
C HIS A 9 -3.98 11.12 26.39
N THR A 10 -3.07 11.53 27.27
CA THR A 10 -1.71 11.93 26.88
C THR A 10 -0.76 10.83 27.32
N ILE A 11 0.08 10.35 26.40
CA ILE A 11 1.00 9.24 26.65
C ILE A 11 2.47 9.70 26.54
N PRO A 12 3.35 9.27 27.46
CA PRO A 12 4.76 9.69 27.45
C PRO A 12 5.60 8.98 26.39
N GLU A 13 5.24 7.76 26.01
CA GLU A 13 6.01 6.90 25.10
C GLU A 13 5.12 6.42 23.92
N PRO A 14 4.89 7.25 22.87
CA PRO A 14 4.00 6.90 21.76
C PRO A 14 4.40 5.62 21.02
N GLU A 15 5.69 5.43 20.74
CA GLU A 15 6.19 4.25 20.02
C GLU A 15 5.99 2.96 20.81
N LYS A 16 6.14 3.00 22.13
CA LYS A 16 5.81 1.87 23.01
C LYS A 16 4.31 1.56 22.95
N PHE A 17 3.47 2.59 22.99
CA PHE A 17 2.02 2.41 22.94
C PHE A 17 1.56 1.83 21.59
N LYS A 18 2.19 2.19 20.47
CA LYS A 18 1.95 1.55 19.16
C LYS A 18 2.13 0.04 19.20
N THR A 19 3.22 -0.43 19.81
CA THR A 19 3.45 -1.88 20.01
C THR A 19 2.38 -2.50 20.92
N GLN A 20 2.02 -1.84 22.02
CA GLN A 20 0.96 -2.33 22.93
C GLN A 20 -0.41 -2.43 22.24
N MET A 21 -0.79 -1.42 21.46
CA MET A 21 -2.00 -1.42 20.64
C MET A 21 -2.03 -2.60 19.66
N LEU A 22 -0.88 -2.89 19.03
CA LEU A 22 -0.76 -3.97 18.06
C LEU A 22 -0.92 -5.35 18.70
N ILE A 23 -0.25 -5.59 19.83
CA ILE A 23 -0.40 -6.82 20.62
C ILE A 23 -1.86 -6.97 21.05
N TRP A 24 -2.47 -5.88 21.53
CA TRP A 24 -3.88 -5.87 21.93
C TRP A 24 -4.79 -6.25 20.76
N ALA A 25 -4.59 -5.65 19.59
CA ALA A 25 -5.41 -5.86 18.40
C ALA A 25 -5.38 -7.31 17.89
N ASN A 26 -4.30 -8.07 18.14
CA ASN A 26 -4.13 -9.40 17.58
C ASN A 26 -5.22 -10.42 17.97
N ARG A 27 -5.93 -10.16 19.07
CA ARG A 27 -7.07 -10.98 19.53
C ARG A 27 -8.27 -10.93 18.58
N PHE A 28 -8.37 -9.89 17.74
CA PHE A 28 -9.46 -9.72 16.80
C PHE A 28 -9.16 -10.45 15.48
N ASN A 29 -10.22 -10.86 14.79
CA ASN A 29 -10.11 -11.45 13.46
C ASN A 29 -9.92 -10.40 12.36
N ILE A 30 -10.19 -9.13 12.64
CA ILE A 30 -10.09 -8.04 11.68
C ILE A 30 -9.56 -6.79 12.39
N TYR A 31 -8.49 -6.21 11.84
CA TYR A 31 -8.01 -4.89 12.23
C TYR A 31 -7.08 -4.30 11.19
N ALA A 32 -6.97 -2.96 11.20
CA ALA A 32 -6.02 -2.20 10.40
C ALA A 32 -5.28 -1.21 11.31
N LEU A 33 -3.95 -1.33 11.36
CA LEU A 33 -3.06 -0.28 11.86
C LEU A 33 -2.51 0.47 10.65
N LEU A 34 -2.71 1.78 10.59
CA LEU A 34 -2.07 2.67 9.61
C LEU A 34 -1.12 3.60 10.36
N ASP A 35 0.13 3.72 9.91
CA ASP A 35 1.13 4.56 10.56
C ASP A 35 1.94 5.33 9.52
N ASN A 36 2.01 6.64 9.72
CA ASN A 36 2.77 7.54 8.88
C ASN A 36 4.22 7.72 9.34
N HIS A 37 4.62 7.08 10.44
CA HIS A 37 5.96 7.17 11.03
C HIS A 37 6.45 8.61 11.25
N GLN A 38 5.52 9.51 11.62
CA GLN A 38 5.77 10.92 11.91
C GLN A 38 6.30 11.74 10.71
N TYR A 39 6.11 11.25 9.49
CA TYR A 39 6.44 12.04 8.30
C TYR A 39 5.50 13.24 8.18
N HIS A 40 6.08 14.41 7.94
CA HIS A 40 5.33 15.63 7.74
C HIS A 40 5.11 15.88 6.24
N SER A 41 3.85 16.05 5.87
CA SER A 41 3.45 16.38 4.50
C SER A 41 2.29 17.36 4.52
N ARG A 42 2.23 18.27 3.54
CA ARG A 42 1.06 19.16 3.35
C ARG A 42 -0.25 18.40 3.11
N TYR A 43 -0.16 17.14 2.69
CA TYR A 43 -1.29 16.24 2.45
C TYR A 43 -1.44 15.17 3.55
N GLN A 44 -0.83 15.39 4.72
CA GLN A 44 -0.98 14.50 5.87
C GLN A 44 -2.45 14.53 6.35
N ASN A 45 -2.94 13.35 6.73
CA ASN A 45 -4.30 13.21 7.25
C ASN A 45 -4.33 12.48 8.59
N ILE A 46 -3.65 11.34 8.68
CA ILE A 46 -3.50 10.57 9.92
C ILE A 46 -2.01 10.43 10.25
N ASP A 47 -1.71 10.47 11.55
CA ASP A 47 -0.40 10.14 12.10
C ASP A 47 -0.32 8.63 12.31
N CYS A 48 -1.04 8.10 13.29
CA CYS A 48 -1.22 6.67 13.47
C CYS A 48 -2.67 6.40 13.89
N VAL A 49 -3.30 5.38 13.31
CA VAL A 49 -4.64 4.93 13.69
C VAL A 49 -4.72 3.41 13.73
N LEU A 50 -5.37 2.88 14.76
CA LEU A 50 -5.76 1.48 14.84
C LEU A 50 -7.28 1.37 14.81
N ALA A 51 -7.81 0.54 13.92
CA ALA A 51 -9.22 0.18 13.84
C ALA A 51 -9.37 -1.32 14.05
N VAL A 52 -10.20 -1.76 15.01
CA VAL A 52 -10.37 -3.18 15.36
C VAL A 52 -11.84 -3.61 15.44
N GLY A 53 -12.08 -4.90 15.20
CA GLY A 53 -13.42 -5.49 15.24
C GLY A 53 -14.27 -5.00 14.07
N ALA A 54 -15.39 -5.67 13.79
CA ALA A 54 -16.29 -5.27 12.72
C ALA A 54 -17.73 -5.37 13.20
N MET A 55 -18.41 -4.23 13.31
CA MET A 55 -19.85 -4.18 13.60
C MET A 55 -20.70 -4.41 12.36
N ASP A 56 -20.16 -4.01 11.21
CA ASP A 56 -20.75 -4.18 9.89
C ASP A 56 -19.61 -4.23 8.86
N ALA A 57 -19.84 -4.86 7.72
CA ALA A 57 -18.84 -4.98 6.67
C ALA A 57 -19.44 -5.02 5.26
N CYS A 58 -18.76 -4.38 4.31
CA CYS A 58 -18.96 -4.59 2.89
C CYS A 58 -18.22 -5.86 2.48
N LEU A 59 -18.97 -6.96 2.35
CA LEU A 59 -18.46 -8.24 1.89
C LEU A 59 -18.17 -8.24 0.39
N PRO A 60 -17.31 -9.15 -0.11
CA PRO A 60 -17.06 -9.31 -1.54
C PRO A 60 -18.34 -9.71 -2.30
N SER A 61 -18.48 -9.28 -3.55
CA SER A 61 -19.59 -9.69 -4.43
C SER A 61 -19.26 -9.52 -5.90
N THR A 62 -20.09 -10.07 -6.77
CA THR A 62 -19.93 -9.89 -8.22
C THR A 62 -20.06 -8.43 -8.69
N GLN A 63 -20.65 -7.54 -7.88
CA GLN A 63 -20.83 -6.12 -8.16
C GLN A 63 -20.14 -5.23 -7.09
N HIS A 64 -18.85 -5.51 -6.83
CA HIS A 64 -18.03 -4.89 -5.78
C HIS A 64 -18.28 -3.39 -5.59
N LEU A 65 -18.09 -2.56 -6.63
CA LEU A 65 -18.20 -1.10 -6.51
C LEU A 65 -19.64 -0.62 -6.26
N GLN A 66 -20.65 -1.27 -6.83
CA GLN A 66 -22.04 -0.90 -6.59
C GLN A 66 -22.45 -1.22 -5.15
N GLN A 67 -22.05 -2.39 -4.64
CA GLN A 67 -22.30 -2.75 -3.25
C GLN A 67 -21.57 -1.82 -2.30
N LEU A 68 -20.31 -1.46 -2.58
CA LEU A 68 -19.56 -0.51 -1.77
C LEU A 68 -20.28 0.85 -1.73
N SER A 69 -20.69 1.40 -2.88
CA SER A 69 -21.44 2.66 -2.95
C SER A 69 -22.74 2.60 -2.14
N GLN A 70 -23.47 1.48 -2.18
CA GLN A 70 -24.67 1.29 -1.38
C GLN A 70 -24.38 1.17 0.12
N TRP A 71 -23.37 0.38 0.50
CA TRP A 71 -23.00 0.13 1.88
C TRP A 71 -22.45 1.39 2.57
N LEU A 72 -21.75 2.25 1.84
CA LEU A 72 -21.26 3.53 2.36
C LEU A 72 -22.38 4.53 2.68
N LYS A 73 -23.57 4.39 2.08
CA LYS A 73 -24.69 5.32 2.32
C LYS A 73 -25.13 5.25 3.77
N GLY A 74 -25.13 6.41 4.43
CA GLY A 74 -25.56 6.53 5.82
C GLY A 74 -24.52 6.07 6.84
N LYS A 75 -23.28 5.75 6.42
CA LYS A 75 -22.17 5.53 7.35
C LYS A 75 -21.88 6.83 8.11
N THR A 76 -21.75 6.68 9.43
CA THR A 76 -21.54 7.81 10.35
C THR A 76 -20.21 7.73 11.08
N GLN A 77 -19.44 6.68 10.82
CA GLN A 77 -18.12 6.42 11.37
C GLN A 77 -17.15 6.16 10.23
N ARG A 78 -15.87 6.40 10.51
CA ARG A 78 -14.79 6.04 9.59
C ARG A 78 -14.79 4.53 9.38
N VAL A 79 -14.70 4.09 8.13
CA VAL A 79 -14.58 2.69 7.76
C VAL A 79 -13.21 2.41 7.19
N PHE A 80 -12.73 1.17 7.33
CA PHE A 80 -11.38 0.75 6.97
C PHE A 80 -11.44 -0.48 6.09
N GLY A 81 -10.44 -0.68 5.24
CA GLY A 81 -10.47 -1.82 4.34
C GLY A 81 -9.42 -1.78 3.26
N HIS A 82 -9.64 -2.64 2.27
CA HIS A 82 -8.72 -2.83 1.17
C HIS A 82 -9.42 -2.95 -0.18
N LEU A 83 -8.63 -2.70 -1.22
CA LEU A 83 -8.92 -2.91 -2.62
C LEU A 83 -7.79 -3.79 -3.17
N SER A 84 -8.08 -5.04 -3.52
CA SER A 84 -7.11 -5.91 -4.19
C SER A 84 -6.82 -5.38 -5.60
N TYR A 85 -5.62 -5.62 -6.13
CA TYR A 85 -5.32 -5.34 -7.54
C TYR A 85 -6.35 -6.00 -8.48
N ASP A 86 -6.82 -7.18 -8.09
CA ASP A 86 -7.81 -7.96 -8.85
C ASP A 86 -9.22 -7.38 -8.84
N LEU A 87 -9.47 -6.30 -8.10
CA LEU A 87 -10.67 -5.49 -8.31
C LEU A 87 -10.77 -4.98 -9.77
N LYS A 88 -9.63 -4.93 -10.50
CA LYS A 88 -9.57 -4.71 -11.95
C LYS A 88 -10.57 -5.57 -12.72
N GLU A 89 -10.85 -6.79 -12.28
CA GLU A 89 -11.73 -7.72 -12.97
C GLU A 89 -13.13 -7.14 -13.12
N SER A 90 -13.64 -6.52 -12.06
CA SER A 90 -14.96 -5.86 -12.05
C SER A 90 -14.99 -4.53 -12.81
N ILE A 91 -13.83 -3.88 -12.97
CA ILE A 91 -13.71 -2.56 -13.61
C ILE A 91 -13.49 -2.69 -15.12
N THR A 92 -12.68 -3.67 -15.54
CA THR A 92 -12.21 -3.80 -16.93
C THR A 92 -12.58 -5.11 -17.60
N GLY A 93 -13.05 -6.11 -16.85
CA GLY A 93 -13.34 -7.45 -17.37
C GLY A 93 -12.10 -8.33 -17.61
N ILE A 94 -10.90 -7.89 -17.23
CA ILE A 94 -9.67 -8.68 -17.36
C ILE A 94 -9.52 -9.60 -16.14
N VAL A 95 -10.02 -10.84 -16.28
CA VAL A 95 -10.04 -11.88 -15.23
C VAL A 95 -8.65 -12.47 -14.99
N SER A 96 -8.27 -12.67 -13.71
CA SER A 96 -7.06 -13.41 -13.35
C SER A 96 -7.24 -14.91 -13.54
N THR A 97 -6.26 -15.55 -14.17
CA THR A 97 -6.17 -17.00 -14.31
C THR A 97 -5.29 -17.65 -13.24
N HIS A 98 -4.58 -16.84 -12.46
CA HIS A 98 -3.68 -17.27 -11.38
C HIS A 98 -4.41 -17.46 -10.05
N GLU A 99 -3.98 -18.44 -9.25
CA GLU A 99 -4.58 -18.76 -7.95
C GLU A 99 -4.34 -17.68 -6.87
N ASN A 100 -5.27 -17.55 -5.93
CA ASN A 100 -5.17 -16.64 -4.80
C ASN A 100 -4.68 -17.37 -3.54
N HIS A 101 -3.38 -17.55 -3.39
CA HIS A 101 -2.80 -18.24 -2.23
C HIS A 101 -2.83 -17.40 -0.94
N VAL A 102 -2.84 -16.07 -1.05
CA VAL A 102 -2.76 -15.14 0.10
C VAL A 102 -4.10 -14.92 0.80
N GLY A 103 -5.24 -15.29 0.18
CA GLY A 103 -6.54 -15.38 0.85
C GLY A 103 -7.30 -14.07 1.05
N PHE A 104 -6.80 -12.94 0.56
CA PHE A 104 -7.55 -11.68 0.56
C PHE A 104 -8.59 -11.65 -0.58
N PRO A 105 -9.83 -11.22 -0.31
CA PRO A 105 -10.81 -11.04 -1.37
C PRO A 105 -10.50 -9.80 -2.23
N GLU A 106 -11.25 -9.61 -3.31
CA GLU A 106 -11.06 -8.48 -4.22
C GLU A 106 -11.32 -7.12 -3.55
N LEU A 107 -12.24 -7.09 -2.57
CA LEU A 107 -12.58 -5.91 -1.80
C LEU A 107 -13.17 -6.31 -0.44
N TYR A 108 -12.80 -5.59 0.61
CA TYR A 108 -13.46 -5.69 1.90
C TYR A 108 -13.31 -4.38 2.67
N PHE A 109 -14.42 -3.87 3.23
CA PHE A 109 -14.42 -2.74 4.16
C PHE A 109 -15.24 -3.09 5.39
N PHE A 110 -14.84 -2.56 6.55
CA PHE A 110 -15.52 -2.78 7.81
C PHE A 110 -15.71 -1.48 8.60
N GLU A 111 -16.81 -1.43 9.34
CA GLU A 111 -17.09 -0.41 10.34
C GLU A 111 -16.54 -0.91 11.69
N PRO A 112 -15.49 -0.27 12.23
CA PRO A 112 -14.78 -0.79 13.40
C PRO A 112 -15.59 -0.67 14.68
N GLU A 113 -15.42 -1.64 15.58
CA GLU A 113 -15.96 -1.56 16.94
C GLU A 113 -15.25 -0.50 17.77
N THR A 114 -13.93 -0.38 17.57
CA THR A 114 -13.06 0.55 18.28
C THR A 114 -12.04 1.17 17.34
N VAL A 115 -11.85 2.48 17.44
CA VAL A 115 -10.83 3.26 16.75
C VAL A 115 -9.95 3.95 17.79
N ILE A 116 -8.64 3.87 17.59
CA ILE A 116 -7.63 4.54 18.41
C ILE A 116 -6.79 5.42 17.49
N ASP A 117 -6.99 6.74 17.55
CA ASP A 117 -6.19 7.73 16.85
C ASP A 117 -5.05 8.20 17.76
N LEU A 118 -3.82 8.16 17.26
CA LEU A 118 -2.63 8.66 17.93
C LEU A 118 -2.02 9.79 17.11
N LYS A 119 -2.02 11.00 17.67
CA LYS A 119 -1.43 12.20 17.05
C LYS A 119 -0.37 12.80 17.98
N GLY A 120 0.90 12.73 17.57
CA GLY A 120 2.02 13.02 18.46
C GLY A 120 1.96 12.16 19.74
N ASN A 121 1.68 12.79 20.89
CA ASN A 121 1.51 12.13 22.18
C ASN A 121 0.06 12.09 22.68
N THR A 122 -0.89 12.53 21.85
CA THR A 122 -2.31 12.58 22.19
C THR A 122 -3.02 11.37 21.58
N LEU A 123 -3.66 10.58 22.43
CA LEU A 123 -4.43 9.41 22.06
C LEU A 123 -5.92 9.73 22.18
N GLN A 124 -6.70 9.46 21.15
CA GLN A 124 -8.15 9.50 21.17
C GLN A 124 -8.69 8.09 20.93
N ILE A 125 -9.41 7.55 21.91
CA ILE A 125 -10.04 6.23 21.84
C ILE A 125 -11.54 6.44 21.69
N SER A 126 -12.13 5.82 20.68
CA SER A 126 -13.57 5.79 20.43
C SER A 126 -14.05 4.35 20.28
N SER A 127 -15.10 3.96 20.99
CA SER A 127 -15.63 2.59 20.96
C SER A 127 -17.15 2.58 21.03
N GLN A 128 -17.76 1.60 20.36
CA GLN A 128 -19.21 1.37 20.43
C GLN A 128 -19.60 0.36 21.50
N THR A 129 -18.67 -0.53 21.87
CA THR A 129 -18.95 -1.70 22.71
C THR A 129 -18.33 -1.60 24.10
N THR A 130 -17.23 -0.85 24.26
CA THR A 130 -16.37 -0.94 25.45
C THR A 130 -16.09 0.43 26.09
N ASN A 131 -15.97 0.46 27.42
CA ASN A 131 -15.52 1.64 28.16
C ASN A 131 -14.08 2.01 27.77
N THR A 132 -13.89 3.22 27.24
CA THR A 132 -12.61 3.66 26.66
C THR A 132 -11.52 3.94 27.70
N GLN A 133 -11.89 4.26 28.93
CA GLN A 133 -10.95 4.50 30.03
C GLN A 133 -10.35 3.18 30.52
N GLU A 134 -11.19 2.16 30.70
CA GLU A 134 -10.75 0.81 31.02
C GLU A 134 -9.89 0.23 29.89
N LEU A 135 -10.30 0.46 28.64
CA LEU A 135 -9.53 0.03 27.48
C LEU A 135 -8.12 0.65 27.46
N PHE A 136 -8.01 1.95 27.72
CA PHE A 136 -6.71 2.61 27.84
C PHE A 136 -5.83 1.95 28.90
N GLN A 137 -6.39 1.63 30.07
CA GLN A 137 -5.65 0.95 31.14
C GLN A 137 -5.19 -0.44 30.69
N VAL A 138 -6.07 -1.24 30.06
CA VAL A 138 -5.73 -2.56 29.55
C VAL A 138 -4.57 -2.50 28.57
N ILE A 139 -4.63 -1.60 27.58
CA ILE A 139 -3.56 -1.47 26.58
C ILE A 139 -2.26 -0.99 27.23
N SER A 140 -2.33 0.02 28.12
CA SER A 140 -1.14 0.60 28.76
C SER A 140 -0.37 -0.39 29.64
N HIS A 141 -1.05 -1.41 30.19
CA HIS A 141 -0.44 -2.44 31.04
C HIS A 141 0.05 -3.67 30.26
N ILE A 142 -0.14 -3.73 28.92
CA ILE A 142 0.45 -4.79 28.11
C ILE A 142 1.96 -4.61 28.14
N ASP A 143 2.69 -5.63 28.58
CA ASP A 143 4.14 -5.62 28.47
C ASP A 143 4.53 -5.71 26.98
N PRO A 144 5.21 -4.69 26.42
CA PRO A 144 5.65 -4.73 25.02
C PRO A 144 6.64 -5.87 24.76
N ALA A 145 7.30 -6.42 25.80
CA ALA A 145 8.14 -7.61 25.67
C ALA A 145 7.34 -8.90 25.37
N ILE A 146 6.00 -8.85 25.50
CA ILE A 146 5.11 -9.91 25.00
C ILE A 146 5.10 -9.95 23.48
N ALA A 147 5.42 -8.84 22.79
CA ALA A 147 5.65 -8.88 21.34
C ALA A 147 6.67 -9.99 21.06
N PRO A 148 6.30 -11.04 20.30
CA PRO A 148 7.20 -12.15 20.09
C PRO A 148 8.47 -11.64 19.42
N ALA A 149 9.63 -12.02 19.96
CA ALA A 149 10.87 -11.81 19.22
C ALA A 149 10.83 -12.66 17.95
N ILE A 150 11.49 -12.22 16.88
CA ILE A 150 11.78 -13.12 15.75
C ILE A 150 12.54 -14.32 16.33
N LYS A 151 11.87 -15.46 16.45
CA LYS A 151 12.53 -16.69 16.90
C LYS A 151 13.53 -17.05 15.83
N ALA A 152 14.81 -17.13 16.21
CA ALA A 152 15.92 -17.50 15.32
C ALA A 152 15.85 -18.95 14.80
N GLU A 153 14.72 -19.65 14.94
CA GLU A 153 14.68 -21.10 14.85
C GLU A 153 14.41 -21.64 13.43
N LYS A 154 13.89 -20.85 12.48
CA LYS A 154 13.86 -21.21 11.05
C LYS A 154 13.86 -19.98 10.14
N GLN A 155 14.90 -19.82 9.32
CA GLN A 155 14.85 -18.94 8.14
C GLN A 155 13.72 -19.40 7.22
N VAL A 156 12.91 -18.45 6.73
CA VAL A 156 11.88 -18.77 5.75
C VAL A 156 12.59 -19.01 4.41
N GLN A 157 12.50 -20.24 3.89
CA GLN A 157 13.11 -20.55 2.59
C GLN A 157 12.25 -19.99 1.46
N MET A 158 12.56 -18.76 1.07
CA MET A 158 11.91 -18.09 -0.05
C MET A 158 12.33 -18.70 -1.39
N GLN A 159 11.36 -18.91 -2.27
CA GLN A 159 11.52 -19.42 -3.62
C GLN A 159 11.03 -18.37 -4.62
N ALA A 160 11.78 -18.14 -5.68
CA ALA A 160 11.31 -17.31 -6.79
C ALA A 160 10.31 -18.10 -7.63
N ARG A 161 9.15 -17.52 -7.95
CA ARG A 161 8.15 -18.16 -8.83
C ARG A 161 8.70 -18.42 -10.23
N ILE A 162 9.59 -17.53 -10.69
CA ILE A 162 10.29 -17.65 -11.96
C ILE A 162 11.79 -17.60 -11.76
N SER A 163 12.53 -18.31 -12.62
CA SER A 163 13.98 -18.19 -12.64
C SER A 163 14.42 -16.85 -13.19
N LYS A 164 15.66 -16.46 -12.92
CA LYS A 164 16.27 -15.26 -13.47
C LYS A 164 16.24 -15.24 -15.01
N GLU A 165 16.51 -16.38 -15.63
CA GLU A 165 16.49 -16.53 -17.09
C GLU A 165 15.10 -16.31 -17.66
N GLN A 166 14.07 -16.83 -16.98
CA GLN A 166 12.67 -16.60 -17.34
C GLN A 166 12.28 -15.13 -17.17
N TYR A 167 12.72 -14.47 -16.10
CA TYR A 167 12.49 -13.04 -15.88
C TYR A 167 13.07 -12.21 -17.03
N ILE A 168 14.34 -12.45 -17.39
CA ILE A 168 15.02 -11.76 -18.50
C ILE A 168 14.30 -11.99 -19.84
N ALA A 169 13.93 -13.24 -20.14
CA ALA A 169 13.21 -13.58 -21.36
C ALA A 169 11.83 -12.88 -21.45
N LYS A 170 11.13 -12.75 -20.33
CA LYS A 170 9.86 -12.01 -20.24
C LYS A 170 10.05 -10.52 -20.48
N ILE A 171 11.09 -9.90 -19.92
CA ILE A 171 11.41 -8.49 -20.20
C ILE A 171 11.63 -8.28 -21.69
N HIS A 172 12.43 -9.13 -22.35
CA HIS A 172 12.63 -9.01 -23.80
C HIS A 172 11.34 -9.16 -24.60
N SER A 173 10.43 -10.04 -24.16
CA SER A 173 9.11 -10.20 -24.78
C SER A 173 8.23 -8.96 -24.59
N ILE A 174 8.26 -8.34 -23.40
CA ILE A 174 7.57 -7.08 -23.10
C ILE A 174 8.15 -5.94 -23.95
N GLN A 175 9.48 -5.87 -24.10
CA GLN A 175 10.13 -4.87 -24.96
C GLN A 175 9.76 -5.02 -26.44
N GLU A 176 9.47 -6.24 -26.90
CA GLU A 176 8.95 -6.45 -28.26
C GLU A 176 7.53 -5.88 -28.43
N HIS A 177 6.67 -5.99 -27.42
CA HIS A 177 5.38 -5.29 -27.42
C HIS A 177 5.56 -3.77 -27.48
N ILE A 178 6.53 -3.23 -26.73
CA ILE A 178 6.85 -1.80 -26.77
C ILE A 178 7.35 -1.39 -28.17
N ARG A 179 8.23 -2.18 -28.78
CA ARG A 179 8.75 -1.94 -30.14
C ARG A 179 7.64 -1.95 -31.20
N LYS A 180 6.64 -2.81 -31.04
CA LYS A 180 5.46 -2.89 -31.91
C LYS A 180 4.46 -1.75 -31.69
N GLY A 181 4.62 -0.97 -30.61
CA GLY A 181 3.71 0.12 -30.24
C GLY A 181 2.46 -0.35 -29.49
N ASP A 182 2.46 -1.55 -28.91
CA ASP A 182 1.35 -2.02 -28.08
C ASP A 182 1.25 -1.25 -26.75
N CYS A 183 2.39 -0.88 -26.18
CA CYS A 183 2.51 -0.08 -24.95
C CYS A 183 3.81 0.74 -24.95
N TYR A 184 3.91 1.69 -24.00
CA TYR A 184 5.09 2.55 -23.83
C TYR A 184 5.88 2.19 -22.56
N GLU A 185 5.15 1.83 -21.50
CA GLU A 185 5.68 1.36 -20.22
C GLU A 185 4.77 0.28 -19.65
N LEU A 186 5.36 -0.71 -19.00
CA LEU A 186 4.67 -1.77 -18.30
C LEU A 186 5.40 -2.08 -17.00
N ASN A 187 4.70 -2.06 -15.87
CA ASN A 187 5.23 -2.48 -14.58
C ASN A 187 5.14 -4.00 -14.45
N PHE A 188 6.29 -4.69 -14.58
CA PHE A 188 6.37 -6.14 -14.50
C PHE A 188 6.80 -6.57 -13.09
N CYS A 189 6.04 -7.47 -12.48
CA CYS A 189 6.27 -7.97 -11.14
C CYS A 189 6.57 -9.48 -11.15
N GLN A 190 7.36 -9.92 -10.17
CA GLN A 190 7.59 -11.32 -9.87
C GLN A 190 7.30 -11.62 -8.40
N GLU A 191 6.86 -12.84 -8.13
CA GLU A 191 6.59 -13.34 -6.80
C GLU A 191 7.77 -14.12 -6.24
N PHE A 192 8.05 -13.87 -4.96
CA PHE A 192 8.83 -14.74 -4.10
C PHE A 192 7.90 -15.29 -3.02
N PHE A 193 7.90 -16.61 -2.83
CA PHE A 193 6.98 -17.26 -1.92
C PHE A 193 7.65 -18.35 -1.08
N ALA A 194 7.02 -18.72 0.02
CA ALA A 194 7.35 -19.88 0.82
C ALA A 194 6.07 -20.60 1.25
N GLU A 195 6.09 -21.93 1.12
CA GLU A 195 5.06 -22.82 1.62
C GLU A 195 5.48 -23.36 2.99
N GLU A 196 4.50 -23.77 3.82
CA GLU A 196 4.74 -24.20 5.20
C GLU A 196 5.49 -23.15 6.05
N ALA A 197 5.35 -21.87 5.69
CA ALA A 197 5.95 -20.77 6.42
C ALA A 197 5.29 -20.59 7.79
N SER A 198 6.11 -20.48 8.82
CA SER A 198 5.68 -20.25 10.20
C SER A 198 6.37 -18.99 10.72
N ILE A 199 5.67 -17.87 10.66
CA ILE A 199 6.15 -16.59 11.18
C ILE A 199 5.24 -16.09 12.29
N ASP A 200 5.76 -15.18 13.12
CA ASP A 200 4.92 -14.30 13.91
C ASP A 200 4.70 -12.99 13.14
N PRO A 201 3.47 -12.70 12.67
CA PRO A 201 3.24 -11.51 11.84
C PRO A 201 3.56 -10.19 12.53
N ILE A 202 3.36 -10.09 13.85
CA ILE A 202 3.65 -8.87 14.61
C ILE A 202 5.15 -8.67 14.72
N ALA A 203 5.90 -9.73 15.05
CA ALA A 203 7.36 -9.68 15.15
C ALA A 203 7.99 -9.23 13.83
N VAL A 204 7.56 -9.85 12.71
CA VAL A 204 8.08 -9.53 11.38
C VAL A 204 7.69 -8.11 10.97
N TYR A 205 6.47 -7.65 11.27
CA TYR A 205 6.05 -6.27 10.98
C TYR A 205 6.86 -5.23 11.75
N LEU A 206 7.08 -5.44 13.05
CA LEU A 206 7.88 -4.54 13.87
C LEU A 206 9.33 -4.46 13.36
N ALA A 207 9.92 -5.59 12.98
CA ALA A 207 11.25 -5.62 12.37
C ALA A 207 11.27 -4.92 11.00
N LEU A 208 10.25 -5.14 10.16
CA LEU A 208 10.13 -4.48 8.85
C LEU A 208 10.05 -2.96 9.00
N ASN A 209 9.27 -2.46 9.96
CA ASN A 209 9.14 -1.03 10.22
C ASN A 209 10.42 -0.43 10.82
N GLN A 210 11.19 -1.16 11.61
CA GLN A 210 12.50 -0.68 12.08
C GLN A 210 13.47 -0.45 10.93
N VAL A 211 13.45 -1.34 9.93
CA VAL A 211 14.32 -1.23 8.74
C VAL A 211 13.78 -0.19 7.76
N SER A 212 12.46 -0.14 7.55
CA SER A 212 11.84 0.65 6.47
C SER A 212 10.61 1.44 6.95
N PRO A 213 10.75 2.42 7.86
CA PRO A 213 9.60 3.17 8.38
C PRO A 213 9.14 4.19 7.33
N ASN A 214 8.17 3.79 6.51
CA ASN A 214 7.64 4.60 5.39
C ASN A 214 6.29 5.25 5.74
N PRO A 215 5.91 6.36 5.08
CA PRO A 215 4.76 7.20 5.46
C PRO A 215 3.38 6.59 5.22
N PHE A 216 3.27 5.46 4.55
CA PHE A 216 2.00 4.78 4.28
C PHE A 216 2.04 3.31 4.72
N ALA A 217 2.77 3.05 5.82
CA ALA A 217 2.89 1.74 6.41
C ALA A 217 1.54 1.28 6.98
N CYS A 218 1.33 -0.03 6.92
CA CYS A 218 0.12 -0.65 7.40
C CYS A 218 0.38 -2.07 7.91
N PHE A 219 -0.28 -2.44 9.00
CA PHE A 219 -0.44 -3.83 9.41
C PHE A 219 -1.93 -4.16 9.44
N TYR A 220 -2.33 -5.08 8.58
CA TYR A 220 -3.74 -5.40 8.34
C TYR A 220 -3.96 -6.89 8.47
N LYS A 221 -4.94 -7.29 9.28
CA LYS A 221 -5.35 -8.68 9.47
C LYS A 221 -6.78 -8.84 8.98
N TYR A 222 -7.00 -9.83 8.13
CA TYR A 222 -8.31 -10.29 7.67
C TYR A 222 -8.41 -11.80 7.91
N HIS A 223 -9.11 -12.18 8.98
CA HIS A 223 -9.16 -13.54 9.50
C HIS A 223 -7.75 -14.12 9.70
N GLY A 224 -7.39 -15.20 9.01
CA GLY A 224 -6.05 -15.80 9.01
C GLY A 224 -5.06 -15.15 8.03
N SER A 225 -5.45 -14.13 7.28
CA SER A 225 -4.60 -13.45 6.29
C SER A 225 -4.04 -12.14 6.83
N TYR A 226 -2.77 -11.88 6.59
CA TYR A 226 -2.02 -10.74 7.11
C TYR A 226 -1.32 -9.98 5.99
N LEU A 227 -1.33 -8.66 6.08
CA LEU A 227 -0.52 -7.74 5.31
C LEU A 227 0.43 -7.02 6.27
N LEU A 228 1.73 -7.11 5.99
CA LEU A 228 2.80 -6.38 6.65
C LEU A 228 3.38 -5.41 5.63
N CYS A 229 2.92 -4.17 5.63
CA CYS A 229 3.17 -3.20 4.57
C CYS A 229 4.06 -2.05 5.06
N ALA A 230 5.19 -1.85 4.37
CA ALA A 230 6.06 -0.70 4.54
C ALA A 230 6.00 0.20 3.28
N SER A 231 4.80 0.59 2.85
CA SER A 231 4.63 1.36 1.62
C SER A 231 5.06 2.82 1.76
N PRO A 232 5.83 3.36 0.80
CA PRO A 232 6.15 4.78 0.70
C PRO A 232 5.18 5.56 -0.18
N GLU A 233 4.22 4.90 -0.84
CA GLU A 233 3.44 5.50 -1.93
C GLU A 233 1.96 5.65 -1.58
N ARG A 234 1.43 6.85 -1.85
CA ARG A 234 -0.01 7.14 -1.82
C ARG A 234 -0.59 6.90 -3.19
N TYR A 235 -1.61 6.03 -3.24
CA TYR A 235 -2.43 5.86 -4.43
C TYR A 235 -3.27 7.12 -4.67
N LEU A 236 -4.21 7.38 -3.76
CA LEU A 236 -5.21 8.42 -3.93
C LEU A 236 -5.78 8.86 -2.59
N GLN A 237 -5.85 10.16 -2.39
CA GLN A 237 -6.52 10.81 -1.28
C GLN A 237 -7.62 11.73 -1.81
N GLN A 238 -8.75 11.76 -1.13
CA GLN A 238 -9.70 12.87 -1.21
C GLN A 238 -9.75 13.59 0.13
N LYS A 239 -9.59 14.91 0.11
CA LYS A 239 -9.75 15.76 1.28
C LYS A 239 -10.39 17.09 0.89
N ASN A 240 -11.51 17.45 1.51
CA ASN A 240 -12.22 18.72 1.25
C ASN A 240 -12.47 18.96 -0.26
N ASN A 241 -12.99 17.95 -0.97
CA ASN A 241 -13.26 17.99 -2.41
C ASN A 241 -12.00 18.25 -3.28
N ARG A 242 -10.84 17.77 -2.84
CA ARG A 242 -9.59 17.76 -3.60
C ARG A 242 -9.05 16.34 -3.68
N LEU A 243 -8.83 15.85 -4.89
CA LEU A 243 -8.11 14.61 -5.15
C LEU A 243 -6.61 14.89 -5.22
N VAL A 244 -5.82 13.99 -4.64
CA VAL A 244 -4.36 14.03 -4.63
C VAL A 244 -3.84 12.62 -4.87
N SER A 245 -3.00 12.45 -5.88
CA SER A 245 -2.24 11.22 -6.13
C SER A 245 -0.74 11.56 -6.18
N GLN A 246 0.08 10.69 -5.59
CA GLN A 246 1.51 10.94 -5.43
C GLN A 246 2.35 9.78 -5.96
N PRO A 247 2.38 9.58 -7.30
CA PRO A 247 3.18 8.52 -7.89
C PRO A 247 4.68 8.69 -7.63
N ILE A 248 5.36 7.56 -7.44
CA ILE A 248 6.80 7.49 -7.22
C ILE A 248 7.46 6.76 -8.40
N LYS A 249 8.49 7.38 -8.98
CA LYS A 249 9.40 6.74 -9.94
C LYS A 249 10.78 7.32 -9.75
N GLY A 250 11.79 6.46 -9.67
CA GLY A 250 13.16 6.80 -9.31
C GLY A 250 13.43 6.66 -7.82
N THR A 251 14.42 5.85 -7.49
CA THR A 251 14.85 5.56 -6.12
C THR A 251 16.35 5.34 -6.11
N LEU A 252 17.07 6.06 -5.26
CA LEU A 252 18.49 5.80 -5.01
C LEU A 252 18.71 5.50 -3.54
N LYS A 253 19.57 4.52 -3.26
CA LYS A 253 19.99 4.20 -1.89
C LYS A 253 20.74 5.40 -1.31
N ARG A 254 20.49 5.69 -0.04
CA ARG A 254 21.24 6.72 0.69
C ARG A 254 22.61 6.22 1.12
N ASP A 255 23.52 7.17 1.23
CA ASP A 255 24.79 6.95 1.93
C ASP A 255 24.65 7.50 3.34
N LEU A 256 24.54 6.60 4.33
CA LEU A 256 24.33 7.00 5.72
C LEU A 256 25.65 7.32 6.44
N GLU A 257 26.78 6.96 5.83
CA GLU A 257 28.11 7.12 6.42
C GLU A 257 28.82 8.35 5.87
N ASN A 258 28.48 8.78 4.66
CA ASN A 258 29.07 9.93 3.99
C ASN A 258 28.01 10.95 3.51
N PRO A 259 27.78 12.04 4.27
CA PRO A 259 26.80 13.08 3.92
C PRO A 259 27.07 13.78 2.58
N GLU A 260 28.33 13.96 2.19
CA GLU A 260 28.67 14.59 0.90
C GLU A 260 28.28 13.66 -0.25
N GLN A 261 28.59 12.37 -0.12
CA GLN A 261 28.18 11.37 -1.10
C GLN A 261 26.65 11.21 -1.14
N ASP A 262 25.97 11.27 0.00
CA ASP A 262 24.49 11.25 0.06
C ASP A 262 23.85 12.41 -0.70
N GLN A 263 24.45 13.60 -0.61
CA GLN A 263 24.01 14.78 -1.37
C GLN A 263 24.25 14.58 -2.87
N ILE A 264 25.39 14.03 -3.26
CA ILE A 264 25.68 13.69 -4.67
C ILE A 264 24.65 12.69 -5.20
N LEU A 265 24.28 11.68 -4.42
CA LEU A 265 23.26 10.69 -4.80
C LEU A 265 21.87 11.36 -4.96
N GLU A 266 21.51 12.28 -4.07
CA GLU A 266 20.27 13.06 -4.22
C GLU A 266 20.29 13.86 -5.54
N ASP A 267 21.37 14.56 -5.83
CA ASP A 267 21.52 15.38 -7.04
C ASP A 267 21.59 14.51 -8.32
N GLN A 268 22.14 13.30 -8.22
CA GLN A 268 22.09 12.32 -9.29
C GLN A 268 20.66 11.89 -9.60
N LEU A 269 19.85 11.56 -8.60
CA LEU A 269 18.44 11.22 -8.80
C LEU A 269 17.67 12.41 -9.39
N ARG A 270 17.91 13.62 -8.86
CA ARG A 270 17.29 14.87 -9.32
C ARG A 270 17.56 15.13 -10.81
N ASN A 271 18.76 14.80 -11.29
CA ASN A 271 19.20 15.04 -12.66
C ASN A 271 19.08 13.81 -13.58
N SER A 272 18.60 12.67 -13.08
CA SER A 272 18.48 11.44 -13.85
C SER A 272 17.45 11.59 -14.97
N VAL A 273 17.92 11.52 -16.22
CA VAL A 273 17.06 11.60 -17.40
C VAL A 273 16.12 10.39 -17.48
N LYS A 274 16.61 9.19 -17.11
CA LYS A 274 15.81 7.97 -17.05
C LYS A 274 14.63 8.15 -16.08
N ASP A 275 14.94 8.43 -14.81
CA ASP A 275 13.93 8.49 -13.75
C ASP A 275 12.91 9.60 -14.00
N ARG A 276 13.36 10.77 -14.48
CA ARG A 276 12.46 11.87 -14.87
C ARG A 276 11.54 11.47 -16.02
N SER A 277 12.05 10.76 -17.03
CA SER A 277 11.23 10.33 -18.16
C SER A 277 10.14 9.34 -17.73
N GLU A 278 10.47 8.36 -16.90
CA GLU A 278 9.50 7.41 -16.34
C GLU A 278 8.48 8.11 -15.45
N ASN A 279 8.93 9.06 -14.63
CA ASN A 279 8.05 9.83 -13.76
C ASN A 279 7.04 10.68 -14.55
N VAL A 280 7.46 11.33 -15.64
CA VAL A 280 6.53 12.06 -16.54
C VAL A 280 5.47 11.14 -17.11
N MET A 281 5.86 9.95 -17.57
CA MET A 281 4.91 8.98 -18.15
C MET A 281 3.83 8.59 -17.13
N VAL A 282 4.22 8.30 -15.89
CA VAL A 282 3.25 7.98 -14.83
C VAL A 282 2.40 9.18 -14.44
N VAL A 283 2.99 10.37 -14.35
CA VAL A 283 2.25 11.60 -14.07
C VAL A 283 1.18 11.83 -15.12
N ASP A 284 1.49 11.65 -16.41
CA ASP A 284 0.51 11.81 -17.48
C ASP A 284 -0.59 10.74 -17.45
N LEU A 285 -0.26 9.50 -17.07
CA LEU A 285 -1.25 8.45 -16.85
C LEU A 285 -2.21 8.82 -15.70
N VAL A 286 -1.67 9.28 -14.57
CA VAL A 286 -2.47 9.72 -13.41
C VAL A 286 -3.32 10.95 -13.76
N ARG A 287 -2.78 11.90 -14.52
CA ARG A 287 -3.56 13.04 -15.04
C ARG A 287 -4.71 12.59 -15.92
N ASN A 288 -4.48 11.62 -16.80
CA ASN A 288 -5.51 11.05 -17.66
C ASN A 288 -6.61 10.39 -16.82
N ASP A 289 -6.24 9.61 -15.81
CA ASP A 289 -7.17 8.98 -14.88
C ASP A 289 -8.03 10.02 -14.15
N LEU A 290 -7.41 11.04 -13.53
CA LEU A 290 -8.12 12.09 -12.82
C LEU A 290 -8.99 12.94 -13.74
N SER A 291 -8.57 13.17 -15.00
CA SER A 291 -9.34 13.98 -15.95
C SER A 291 -10.73 13.42 -16.28
N ARG A 292 -10.93 12.11 -16.10
CA ARG A 292 -12.24 11.45 -16.30
C ARG A 292 -13.26 11.79 -15.23
N VAL A 293 -12.81 12.17 -14.03
CA VAL A 293 -13.67 12.38 -12.85
C VAL A 293 -13.55 13.78 -12.25
N CYS A 294 -12.55 14.55 -12.66
CA CYS A 294 -12.36 15.92 -12.19
C CYS A 294 -13.02 16.95 -13.11
N LYS A 295 -13.29 18.14 -12.58
CA LYS A 295 -13.78 19.28 -13.38
C LYS A 295 -12.77 19.61 -14.49
N PRO A 296 -13.22 19.95 -15.70
CA PRO A 296 -12.33 20.41 -16.78
C PRO A 296 -11.40 21.53 -16.30
N GLY A 297 -10.10 21.41 -16.58
CA GLY A 297 -9.07 22.39 -16.20
C GLY A 297 -8.65 22.38 -14.72
N SER A 298 -9.28 21.58 -13.86
CA SER A 298 -8.89 21.47 -12.44
C SER A 298 -7.69 20.56 -12.20
N VAL A 299 -7.44 19.59 -13.09
CA VAL A 299 -6.32 18.66 -12.97
C VAL A 299 -5.00 19.36 -13.23
N LYS A 300 -4.12 19.37 -12.23
CA LYS A 300 -2.83 20.07 -12.26
C LYS A 300 -1.73 19.19 -11.67
N VAL A 301 -0.51 19.38 -12.15
CA VAL A 301 0.68 18.85 -11.49
C VAL A 301 1.17 19.94 -10.54
N GLU A 302 0.94 19.75 -9.24
CA GLU A 302 1.31 20.74 -8.22
C GLU A 302 2.80 20.68 -7.88
N GLU A 303 3.41 19.51 -8.10
CA GLU A 303 4.84 19.29 -7.90
C GLU A 303 5.31 18.19 -8.85
N LEU A 304 6.42 18.42 -9.54
CA LEU A 304 7.00 17.48 -10.49
C LEU A 304 8.47 17.24 -10.09
N PHE A 305 8.85 15.97 -9.95
CA PHE A 305 10.19 15.53 -9.56
C PHE A 305 10.66 16.02 -8.18
N GLY A 306 9.76 16.11 -7.21
CA GLY A 306 10.13 16.40 -5.83
C GLY A 306 11.01 15.30 -5.27
N ILE A 307 12.19 15.63 -4.76
CA ILE A 307 13.11 14.66 -4.16
C ILE A 307 12.93 14.67 -2.65
N TYR A 308 12.59 13.52 -2.10
CA TYR A 308 12.33 13.33 -0.69
C TYR A 308 13.32 12.34 -0.08
N ARG A 309 13.86 12.70 1.08
CA ARG A 309 14.77 11.86 1.87
C ARG A 309 13.96 10.94 2.77
N PHE A 310 14.12 9.63 2.60
CA PHE A 310 13.66 8.60 3.53
C PHE A 310 14.87 8.02 4.27
N PRO A 311 14.68 7.25 5.35
CA PRO A 311 15.77 6.70 6.15
C PRO A 311 16.81 5.94 5.33
N GLN A 312 16.40 5.14 4.34
CA GLN A 312 17.32 4.32 3.54
C GLN A 312 17.48 4.76 2.08
N VAL A 313 16.59 5.60 1.57
CA VAL A 313 16.53 5.94 0.14
C VAL A 313 16.14 7.40 -0.10
N HIS A 314 16.62 7.97 -1.20
CA HIS A 314 16.04 9.14 -1.83
C HIS A 314 14.98 8.66 -2.82
N GLN A 315 13.82 9.32 -2.87
CA GLN A 315 12.78 9.01 -3.85
C GLN A 315 12.30 10.27 -4.57
N MET A 316 11.97 10.09 -5.85
CA MET A 316 11.36 11.12 -6.67
C MET A 316 9.85 10.93 -6.71
N VAL A 317 9.14 11.91 -6.16
CA VAL A 317 7.69 11.94 -5.99
C VAL A 317 7.13 13.12 -6.79
N SER A 318 6.06 12.88 -7.53
CA SER A 318 5.30 13.93 -8.19
C SER A 318 3.89 13.97 -7.63
N THR A 319 3.30 15.15 -7.57
CA THR A 319 1.96 15.34 -7.02
C THR A 319 1.01 15.83 -8.09
N VAL A 320 -0.01 15.01 -8.38
CA VAL A 320 -1.11 15.36 -9.28
C VAL A 320 -2.37 15.59 -8.44
N VAL A 321 -3.03 16.71 -8.70
CA VAL A 321 -4.23 17.14 -7.98
C VAL A 321 -5.37 17.41 -8.94
N GLY A 322 -6.60 17.33 -8.44
CA GLY A 322 -7.80 17.72 -9.19
C GLY A 322 -8.98 17.96 -8.26
N GLU A 323 -10.02 18.60 -8.78
CA GLU A 323 -11.30 18.76 -8.07
C GLU A 323 -12.31 17.81 -8.68
N PRO A 324 -12.90 16.85 -7.93
CA PRO A 324 -13.98 16.02 -8.42
C PRO A 324 -15.11 16.85 -9.03
N ALA A 325 -15.65 16.37 -10.15
CA ALA A 325 -16.88 16.91 -10.71
C ALA A 325 -18.07 16.64 -9.77
N ALA A 326 -19.13 17.43 -9.89
CA ALA A 326 -20.32 17.27 -9.05
C ALA A 326 -20.92 15.85 -9.22
N GLY A 327 -21.24 15.20 -8.11
CA GLY A 327 -21.83 13.86 -8.10
C GLY A 327 -20.85 12.70 -8.28
N MET A 328 -19.54 12.97 -8.37
CA MET A 328 -18.52 11.91 -8.39
C MET A 328 -18.32 11.34 -6.98
N ASP A 329 -18.74 10.10 -6.78
CA ASP A 329 -18.50 9.35 -5.56
C ASP A 329 -17.18 8.55 -5.64
N LEU A 330 -16.77 7.94 -4.52
CA LEU A 330 -15.59 7.10 -4.46
C LEU A 330 -15.59 6.01 -5.53
N CYS A 331 -16.74 5.39 -5.80
CA CYS A 331 -16.82 4.27 -6.74
C CYS A 331 -16.63 4.71 -8.19
N ALA A 332 -17.18 5.88 -8.57
CA ALA A 332 -16.90 6.51 -9.85
C ALA A 332 -15.41 6.88 -10.00
N ILE A 333 -14.81 7.39 -8.92
CA ILE A 333 -13.37 7.70 -8.88
C ILE A 333 -12.53 6.44 -9.06
N LEU A 334 -12.79 5.38 -8.29
CA LEU A 334 -12.09 4.10 -8.40
C LEU A 334 -12.25 3.47 -9.77
N ASN A 335 -13.46 3.48 -10.35
CA ASN A 335 -13.71 2.96 -11.69
C ASN A 335 -12.88 3.70 -12.76
N ALA A 336 -12.57 4.98 -12.54
CA ALA A 336 -11.72 5.75 -13.42
C ALA A 336 -10.22 5.54 -13.14
N SER A 337 -9.76 5.44 -11.89
CA SER A 337 -8.33 5.49 -11.58
C SER A 337 -7.69 4.16 -11.21
N PHE A 338 -8.46 3.13 -10.86
CA PHE A 338 -7.94 1.84 -10.38
C PHE A 338 -7.72 0.82 -11.52
N PRO A 339 -6.67 -0.03 -11.45
CA PRO A 339 -5.53 0.03 -10.54
C PRO A 339 -4.61 1.22 -10.83
N MET A 340 -3.70 1.50 -9.89
CA MET A 340 -2.81 2.66 -9.95
C MET A 340 -1.94 2.66 -11.21
N GLY A 341 -1.76 3.83 -11.81
CA GLY A 341 -0.93 3.97 -12.99
C GLY A 341 0.53 3.55 -12.78
N SER A 342 1.10 3.85 -11.60
CA SER A 342 2.49 3.52 -11.24
C SER A 342 2.80 2.03 -11.22
N MET A 343 1.77 1.20 -10.99
CA MET A 343 1.85 -0.25 -10.89
C MET A 343 1.22 -0.97 -12.08
N THR A 344 0.83 -0.25 -13.13
CA THR A 344 0.30 -0.84 -14.36
C THR A 344 1.17 -0.42 -15.54
N GLY A 345 0.80 0.67 -16.21
CA GLY A 345 1.53 1.25 -17.33
C GLY A 345 0.59 1.82 -18.39
N ALA A 346 1.14 2.19 -19.54
CA ALA A 346 0.41 2.93 -20.57
C ALA A 346 0.50 2.28 -21.96
N PRO A 347 -0.62 2.09 -22.70
CA PRO A 347 -2.02 2.28 -22.28
C PRO A 347 -2.51 1.23 -21.26
N LYS A 348 -3.20 1.68 -20.20
CA LYS A 348 -3.55 0.86 -19.02
C LYS A 348 -4.23 -0.47 -19.35
N TYR A 349 -5.27 -0.46 -20.19
CA TYR A 349 -6.02 -1.67 -20.52
C TYR A 349 -5.15 -2.74 -21.20
N LYS A 350 -4.39 -2.36 -22.23
CA LYS A 350 -3.49 -3.28 -22.94
C LYS A 350 -2.39 -3.79 -22.04
N VAL A 351 -1.82 -2.93 -21.20
CA VAL A 351 -0.78 -3.29 -20.24
C VAL A 351 -1.30 -4.30 -19.22
N MET A 352 -2.52 -4.16 -18.70
CA MET A 352 -3.09 -5.15 -17.78
C MET A 352 -3.30 -6.53 -18.43
N GLN A 353 -3.62 -6.59 -19.73
CA GLN A 353 -3.68 -7.87 -20.46
C GLN A 353 -2.30 -8.52 -20.57
N LEU A 354 -1.25 -7.73 -20.82
CA LEU A 354 0.13 -8.21 -20.89
C LEU A 354 0.64 -8.65 -19.52
N ILE A 355 0.30 -7.92 -18.45
CA ILE A 355 0.60 -8.31 -17.07
C ILE A 355 0.03 -9.70 -16.78
N GLU A 356 -1.25 -9.92 -17.07
CA GLU A 356 -1.90 -11.22 -16.87
C GLU A 356 -1.21 -12.35 -17.68
N GLN A 357 -0.78 -12.04 -18.91
CA GLN A 357 -0.09 -12.99 -19.79
C GLN A 357 1.33 -13.35 -19.30
N TYR A 358 2.08 -12.39 -18.78
CA TYR A 358 3.51 -12.56 -18.48
C TYR A 358 3.80 -12.85 -17.01
N GLU A 359 2.98 -12.38 -16.07
CA GLU A 359 3.13 -12.76 -14.66
C GLU A 359 2.68 -14.21 -14.43
N GLN A 360 3.19 -14.84 -13.37
CA GLN A 360 2.90 -16.24 -13.02
C GLN A 360 2.21 -16.40 -11.67
N SER A 361 1.76 -15.28 -11.12
CA SER A 361 1.10 -15.22 -9.83
C SER A 361 0.03 -14.16 -9.88
N ARG A 362 -1.06 -14.38 -9.15
CA ARG A 362 -2.05 -13.35 -8.91
C ARG A 362 -1.40 -12.28 -8.05
N ARG A 363 -1.61 -11.00 -8.38
CA ARG A 363 -1.12 -9.91 -7.51
C ARG A 363 -1.90 -9.87 -6.20
N GLY A 364 -3.21 -10.12 -6.23
CA GLY A 364 -4.05 -10.09 -5.04
C GLY A 364 -3.95 -8.73 -4.38
N LEU A 365 -3.76 -8.70 -3.06
CA LEU A 365 -3.61 -7.45 -2.33
C LEU A 365 -2.30 -6.70 -2.66
N TYR A 366 -1.26 -7.37 -3.15
CA TYR A 366 -0.09 -6.67 -3.68
C TYR A 366 -0.48 -5.84 -4.89
N SER A 367 0.09 -4.64 -5.06
CA SER A 367 -0.33 -3.68 -6.08
C SER A 367 -1.79 -3.21 -5.94
N GLY A 368 -2.46 -3.54 -4.83
CA GLY A 368 -3.74 -3.02 -4.41
C GLY A 368 -3.58 -1.80 -3.50
N ALA A 369 -4.58 -1.54 -2.66
CA ALA A 369 -4.62 -0.44 -1.70
C ALA A 369 -5.22 -0.86 -0.36
N VAL A 370 -4.71 -0.29 0.72
CA VAL A 370 -5.32 -0.29 2.05
C VAL A 370 -5.49 1.14 2.52
N GLY A 371 -6.58 1.41 3.24
CA GLY A 371 -6.87 2.74 3.71
C GLY A 371 -8.19 2.84 4.46
N TYR A 372 -8.74 4.04 4.45
CA TYR A 372 -9.98 4.36 5.15
C TYR A 372 -10.82 5.36 4.37
N ILE A 373 -12.11 5.41 4.74
CA ILE A 373 -13.10 6.33 4.21
C ILE A 373 -13.81 6.97 5.40
N GLU A 374 -13.84 8.29 5.41
CA GLU A 374 -14.48 9.11 6.42
C GLU A 374 -15.99 9.23 6.16
N PRO A 375 -16.81 9.56 7.17
CA PRO A 375 -18.26 9.78 6.99
C PRO A 375 -18.62 10.88 5.98
N ASN A 376 -17.72 11.85 5.78
CA ASN A 376 -17.87 12.91 4.79
C ASN A 376 -17.39 12.51 3.39
N ALA A 377 -17.09 11.22 3.17
CA ALA A 377 -16.54 10.65 1.94
C ALA A 377 -15.12 11.11 1.55
N ASP A 378 -14.40 11.81 2.45
CA ASP A 378 -12.94 11.92 2.32
C ASP A 378 -12.32 10.54 2.54
N PHE A 379 -11.17 10.27 1.91
CA PHE A 379 -10.51 8.98 1.99
C PHE A 379 -9.01 9.11 1.76
N ASP A 380 -8.24 8.10 2.16
CA ASP A 380 -6.82 8.02 1.86
C ASP A 380 -6.42 6.55 1.69
N PHE A 381 -5.80 6.24 0.55
CA PHE A 381 -5.39 4.90 0.17
C PHE A 381 -3.92 4.87 -0.21
N ASN A 382 -3.18 3.89 0.31
CA ASN A 382 -1.81 3.62 -0.10
C ASN A 382 -1.75 2.77 -1.38
N VAL A 383 -0.53 2.52 -1.86
CA VAL A 383 -0.23 1.43 -2.79
C VAL A 383 0.40 0.30 -1.99
N VAL A 384 -0.11 -0.93 -2.07
CA VAL A 384 0.46 -2.07 -1.34
C VAL A 384 1.69 -2.60 -2.08
N ILE A 385 2.84 -2.03 -1.74
CA ILE A 385 4.18 -2.40 -2.21
C ILE A 385 5.14 -2.46 -1.02
N ARG A 386 6.33 -3.05 -1.20
CA ARG A 386 7.29 -3.30 -0.11
C ARG A 386 6.60 -3.98 1.08
N SER A 387 5.86 -5.05 0.76
CA SER A 387 4.92 -5.68 1.66
C SER A 387 5.09 -7.19 1.66
N ILE A 388 4.84 -7.81 2.82
CA ILE A 388 4.74 -9.27 3.00
C ILE A 388 3.26 -9.60 3.18
N LEU A 389 2.78 -10.60 2.45
CA LEU A 389 1.46 -11.19 2.58
C LEU A 389 1.62 -12.58 3.20
N TYR A 390 0.83 -12.88 4.22
CA TYR A 390 0.89 -14.16 4.91
C TYR A 390 -0.50 -14.71 5.15
N ASN A 391 -0.75 -15.93 4.67
CA ASN A 391 -1.93 -16.70 5.02
C ASN A 391 -1.53 -17.75 6.06
N GLN A 392 -1.98 -17.57 7.29
CA GLN A 392 -1.66 -18.44 8.42
C GLN A 392 -2.32 -19.82 8.30
N GLU A 393 -3.49 -19.91 7.66
CA GLU A 393 -4.23 -21.17 7.52
C GLU A 393 -3.55 -22.11 6.51
N THR A 394 -3.14 -21.58 5.37
CA THR A 394 -2.40 -22.32 4.33
C THR A 394 -0.89 -22.29 4.55
N LYS A 395 -0.41 -21.53 5.54
CA LYS A 395 1.01 -21.24 5.80
C LYS A 395 1.75 -20.73 4.56
N TYR A 396 1.05 -19.97 3.73
CA TYR A 396 1.60 -19.40 2.51
C TYR A 396 2.09 -18.00 2.78
N LEU A 397 3.39 -17.76 2.57
CA LEU A 397 4.01 -16.44 2.70
C LEU A 397 4.47 -15.99 1.32
N SER A 398 4.17 -14.75 0.96
CA SER A 398 4.56 -14.19 -0.34
C SER A 398 4.91 -12.71 -0.23
N TYR A 399 5.89 -12.29 -1.02
CA TYR A 399 6.07 -10.89 -1.37
C TYR A 399 6.31 -10.79 -2.87
N GLN A 400 5.91 -9.66 -3.44
CA GLN A 400 6.14 -9.38 -4.85
C GLN A 400 6.93 -8.09 -5.01
N VAL A 401 7.72 -8.06 -6.07
CA VAL A 401 8.56 -6.92 -6.43
C VAL A 401 8.54 -6.74 -7.94
N GLY A 402 8.66 -5.49 -8.38
CA GLY A 402 8.58 -5.17 -9.80
C GLY A 402 9.26 -3.87 -10.18
N GLY A 403 9.26 -3.61 -11.48
CA GLY A 403 9.92 -2.46 -12.12
C GLY A 403 9.17 -2.02 -13.37
N GLY A 404 9.30 -0.73 -13.70
CA GLY A 404 8.75 -0.17 -14.94
C GLY A 404 9.65 -0.57 -16.11
N ILE A 405 9.13 -1.37 -17.02
CA ILE A 405 9.82 -1.79 -18.23
C ILE A 405 9.51 -0.80 -19.34
N THR A 406 10.56 -0.19 -19.87
CA THR A 406 10.50 0.73 -21.01
C THR A 406 11.35 0.19 -22.17
N PHE A 407 11.31 0.90 -23.30
CA PHE A 407 12.19 0.62 -24.42
C PHE A 407 13.69 0.63 -24.03
N TYR A 408 14.07 1.47 -23.06
CA TYR A 408 15.46 1.66 -22.62
C TYR A 408 15.88 0.75 -21.47
N SER A 409 14.98 -0.08 -20.95
CA SER A 409 15.28 -0.99 -19.85
C SER A 409 16.33 -2.04 -20.26
N ASP A 410 17.23 -2.32 -19.32
CA ASP A 410 18.20 -3.41 -19.43
C ASP A 410 17.72 -4.56 -18.54
N ALA A 411 17.41 -5.71 -19.13
CA ALA A 411 16.74 -6.80 -18.43
C ALA A 411 17.50 -7.31 -17.20
N GLU A 412 18.83 -7.31 -17.25
CA GLU A 412 19.66 -7.73 -16.12
C GLU A 412 19.62 -6.68 -15.00
N LYS A 413 19.76 -5.39 -15.35
CA LYS A 413 19.67 -4.31 -14.36
C LYS A 413 18.29 -4.23 -13.71
N GLU A 414 17.22 -4.43 -14.47
CA GLU A 414 15.85 -4.48 -13.93
C GLU A 414 15.66 -5.66 -12.97
N TYR A 415 16.29 -6.82 -13.23
CA TYR A 415 16.28 -7.94 -12.28
C TYR A 415 17.01 -7.59 -10.99
N GLN A 416 18.20 -6.96 -11.08
CA GLN A 416 18.94 -6.52 -9.90
C GLN A 416 18.18 -5.44 -9.09
N GLU A 417 17.53 -4.49 -9.77
CA GLU A 417 16.69 -3.48 -9.12
C GLU A 417 15.50 -4.12 -8.38
N CYS A 418 14.89 -5.14 -8.98
CA CYS A 418 13.80 -5.90 -8.39
C CYS A 418 14.24 -6.57 -7.06
N LEU A 419 15.40 -7.21 -7.04
CA LEU A 419 15.98 -7.79 -5.82
C LEU A 419 16.36 -6.70 -4.79
N ALA A 420 16.90 -5.56 -5.23
CA ALA A 420 17.24 -4.46 -4.33
C ALA A 420 16.01 -3.88 -3.62
N LYS A 421 14.85 -3.82 -4.30
CA LYS A 421 13.57 -3.39 -3.70
C LYS A 421 13.07 -4.38 -2.62
N ALA A 422 13.44 -5.65 -2.72
CA ALA A 422 13.12 -6.69 -1.73
C ALA A 422 14.06 -6.71 -0.52
N GLY A 423 15.18 -5.97 -0.54
CA GLY A 423 16.26 -6.12 0.45
C GLY A 423 15.81 -6.02 1.91
N ALA A 424 14.95 -5.06 2.25
CA ALA A 424 14.42 -4.92 3.62
C ALA A 424 13.52 -6.11 4.04
N ILE A 425 12.75 -6.67 3.09
CA ILE A 425 11.91 -7.84 3.33
C ILE A 425 12.76 -9.09 3.53
N MET A 426 13.76 -9.29 2.66
CA MET A 426 14.70 -10.40 2.78
C MET A 426 15.45 -10.35 4.11
N GLN A 427 15.91 -9.17 4.53
CA GLN A 427 16.60 -9.01 5.81
C GLN A 427 15.76 -9.49 7.01
N VAL A 428 14.44 -9.25 7.02
CA VAL A 428 13.58 -9.60 8.15
C VAL A 428 13.04 -11.03 8.12
N LEU A 429 12.96 -11.65 6.94
CA LEU A 429 12.55 -13.05 6.77
C LEU A 429 13.72 -14.03 6.95
N GLY A 430 14.95 -13.51 6.95
CA GLY A 430 16.19 -14.28 7.00
C GLY A 430 16.52 -14.89 5.65
#